data_AF-A0A257VEF6-F1
#
_entry.id   AF-A0A257VEF6-F1
#
_cell.length_a   1.000
_cell.length_b   1.000
_cell.length_c   1.000
_cell.angle_alpha   90.00
_cell.angle_beta   90.00
_cell.angle_gamma   90.00
#
_symmetry.space_group_name_H-M   'P 1'
#
loop_
_entity.id
_entity.type
_entity.pdbx_description
1 polymer ?
#
loop_
_entity_poly.entity_id
_entity_poly.type
_entity_poly.pdbx_seq_one_letter_code
_entity_poly.pdbx_strand_id
1 'polypeptide(L)'
;EAIKVHDLCQQHNIPVWCGGMLESGIGRAHNIALASLPNFVLPGDVSASQRYWKRELLTQPIEATPHGTIAVPTGVGFGFDIDFPFLDSITVRQEIVR
;
A
#
# COMPACT_ATOMS: atom_id res chain seq x y z
N GLU A 1 -5.24 -12.05 -9.31
CA GLU A 1 -6.47 -12.34 -8.54
C GLU A 1 -7.20 -11.11 -8.03
N ALA A 2 -6.60 -10.19 -7.26
CA ALA A 2 -7.32 -9.03 -6.70
C ALA A 2 -8.11 -8.20 -7.74
N ILE A 3 -7.52 -7.91 -8.90
CA ILE A 3 -8.21 -7.21 -10.01
C ILE A 3 -9.40 -8.03 -10.53
N LYS A 4 -9.27 -9.35 -10.68
CA LYS A 4 -10.38 -10.21 -11.13
C LYS A 4 -11.56 -10.17 -10.16
N VAL A 5 -11.29 -10.13 -8.85
CA VAL A 5 -12.32 -9.98 -7.82
C VAL A 5 -12.97 -8.60 -7.88
N HIS A 6 -12.17 -7.54 -8.00
CA HIS A 6 -12.66 -6.17 -8.22
C HIS A 6 -13.61 -6.11 -9.43
N ASP A 7 -13.19 -6.65 -10.58
CA ASP A 7 -13.92 -6.60 -11.84
C ASP A 7 -15.21 -7.42 -11.75
N LEU A 8 -15.17 -8.60 -11.12
CA LEU A 8 -16.36 -9.41 -10.88
C LEU A 8 -17.38 -8.66 -10.01
N CYS A 9 -16.93 -8.07 -8.89
CA CYS A 9 -17.81 -7.27 -8.03
C CYS A 9 -18.38 -6.06 -8.81
N GLN A 10 -17.57 -5.40 -9.63
CA GLN A 10 -18.00 -4.26 -10.44
C GLN A 10 -19.08 -4.66 -11.45
N GLN A 11 -18.91 -5.79 -12.15
CA GLN A 11 -19.90 -6.33 -13.09
C GLN A 11 -21.26 -6.63 -12.43
N HIS A 12 -21.24 -6.95 -11.14
CA HIS A 12 -22.44 -7.25 -10.36
C HIS A 12 -22.95 -6.07 -9.51
N ASN A 13 -22.42 -4.85 -9.71
CA ASN A 13 -22.76 -3.66 -8.94
C ASN A 13 -22.54 -3.82 -7.41
N ILE A 14 -21.54 -4.61 -7.03
CA ILE A 14 -21.14 -4.82 -5.64
C ILE A 14 -19.94 -3.88 -5.35
N PRO A 15 -20.10 -2.86 -4.49
CA PRO A 15 -19.00 -1.98 -4.13
C PRO A 15 -17.93 -2.74 -3.34
N VAL A 16 -16.66 -2.41 -3.55
CA VAL A 16 -15.54 -3.00 -2.82
C VAL A 16 -14.74 -1.94 -2.06
N TRP A 17 -13.91 -2.41 -1.14
CA TRP A 17 -13.00 -1.61 -0.34
C TRP A 17 -11.67 -2.38 -0.17
N CYS A 18 -10.57 -1.65 0.03
CA CYS A 18 -9.26 -2.28 0.21
C CYS A 18 -8.97 -2.45 1.70
N GLY A 19 -8.82 -3.70 2.13
CA GLY A 19 -8.38 -4.04 3.48
C GLY A 19 -6.93 -3.64 3.76
N GLY A 20 -6.55 -3.72 5.03
CA GLY A 20 -5.19 -3.55 5.49
C GLY A 20 -4.75 -4.70 6.40
N MET A 21 -3.46 -5.02 6.38
CA MET A 21 -2.84 -6.10 7.15
C MET A 21 -1.58 -5.63 7.89
N LEU A 22 -1.59 -4.37 8.36
CA LEU A 22 -0.43 -3.74 9.01
C LEU A 22 0.82 -3.78 8.12
N GLU A 23 0.66 -3.47 6.85
CA GLU A 23 1.75 -3.51 5.89
C GLU A 23 2.82 -2.46 6.23
N SER A 24 4.06 -2.82 5.93
CA SER A 24 5.11 -1.81 5.70
C SER A 24 4.80 -0.97 4.46
N GLY A 25 5.60 0.05 4.19
CA GLY A 25 5.40 0.91 3.03
C GLY A 25 5.34 0.17 1.68
N ILE A 26 6.05 -0.96 1.52
CA ILE A 26 6.02 -1.75 0.28
C ILE A 26 4.61 -2.33 0.02
N GLY A 27 4.03 -3.02 0.99
CA GLY A 27 2.67 -3.57 0.86
C GLY A 27 1.62 -2.46 0.78
N ARG A 28 1.79 -1.41 1.58
CA ARG A 28 0.90 -0.24 1.58
C ARG A 28 0.86 0.46 0.22
N ALA A 29 1.99 0.60 -0.46
CA ALA A 29 2.04 1.19 -1.80
C ALA A 29 1.22 0.39 -2.82
N HIS A 30 1.25 -0.95 -2.74
CA HIS A 30 0.41 -1.81 -3.58
C HIS A 30 -1.07 -1.67 -3.25
N ASN A 31 -1.43 -1.54 -1.96
CA ASN A 31 -2.80 -1.28 -1.55
C ASN A 31 -3.30 0.08 -2.07
N ILE A 32 -2.47 1.13 -2.06
CA ILE A 32 -2.83 2.44 -2.63
C ILE A 32 -3.12 2.32 -4.13
N ALA A 33 -2.24 1.63 -4.87
CA ALA A 33 -2.44 1.42 -6.30
C ALA A 33 -3.73 0.62 -6.57
N LEU A 34 -3.98 -0.47 -5.83
CA LEU A 34 -5.18 -1.28 -5.97
C LEU A 34 -6.45 -0.48 -5.63
N ALA A 35 -6.44 0.26 -4.51
CA ALA A 35 -7.55 1.05 -4.03
C ALA A 35 -7.89 2.26 -4.93
N SER A 36 -7.02 2.60 -5.89
CA SER A 36 -7.31 3.63 -6.90
C SER A 36 -8.18 3.13 -8.06
N LEU A 37 -8.50 1.83 -8.14
CA LEU A 37 -9.38 1.30 -9.18
C LEU A 37 -10.84 1.77 -8.96
N PRO A 38 -11.64 1.91 -10.04
CA PRO A 38 -12.93 2.62 -9.98
C PRO A 38 -13.99 2.05 -9.04
N ASN A 39 -13.98 0.75 -8.72
CA ASN A 39 -15.01 0.14 -7.85
C ASN A 39 -14.62 0.13 -6.36
N PHE A 40 -13.45 0.64 -5.99
CA PHE A 40 -13.09 0.93 -4.60
C PHE A 40 -13.74 2.25 -4.14
N VAL A 41 -15.06 2.22 -3.98
CA VAL A 41 -15.89 3.40 -3.68
C VAL A 41 -16.18 3.58 -2.20
N LEU A 42 -15.76 2.62 -1.37
CA LEU A 42 -15.83 2.69 0.08
C LEU A 42 -14.41 2.96 0.63
N PRO A 43 -14.24 3.85 1.64
CA PRO A 43 -12.95 4.09 2.26
C PRO A 43 -12.30 2.79 2.74
N GLY A 44 -11.05 2.58 2.36
CA GLY A 44 -10.28 1.40 2.74
C GLY A 44 -9.52 1.54 4.06
N ASP A 45 -8.96 0.44 4.54
CA ASP A 45 -8.07 0.40 5.71
C ASP A 45 -6.60 0.72 5.34
N VAL A 46 -6.42 1.74 4.50
CA VAL A 46 -5.10 2.24 4.08
C VAL A 46 -4.85 3.59 4.76
N SER A 47 -3.89 3.61 5.69
CA SER A 47 -3.58 4.80 6.50
C SER A 47 -2.23 5.42 6.15
N ALA A 48 -1.88 6.55 6.76
CA ALA A 48 -0.49 6.99 6.84
C ALA A 48 0.39 5.94 7.57
N SER A 49 1.66 5.86 7.18
CA SER A 49 2.65 4.95 7.77
C SER A 49 2.82 5.14 9.28
N GLN A 50 2.86 6.40 9.71
CA GLN A 50 3.07 6.80 11.11
C GLN A 50 1.97 6.32 12.07
N ARG A 51 0.83 5.82 11.54
CA ARG A 51 -0.22 5.21 12.37
C ARG A 51 0.28 3.95 13.08
N TYR A 52 1.15 3.18 12.44
CA TYR A 52 1.61 1.89 12.95
C TYR A 52 3.12 1.84 13.22
N TRP A 53 3.91 2.57 12.42
CA TRP A 53 5.36 2.47 12.46
C TRP A 53 6.00 3.76 12.96
N LYS A 54 6.96 3.64 13.89
CA LYS A 54 7.78 4.78 14.32
C LYS A 54 8.74 5.26 13.21
N ARG A 55 9.18 4.33 12.36
CA ARG A 55 10.05 4.59 11.21
C ARG A 55 9.57 3.73 10.03
N GLU A 56 9.49 4.33 8.86
CA GLU A 56 9.06 3.67 7.62
C GLU A 56 10.27 3.01 6.90
N LEU A 57 9.99 1.94 6.16
CA LEU A 57 10.94 1.20 5.30
C LEU A 57 11.25 1.88 3.96
N LEU A 58 10.41 2.81 3.54
CA LEU A 58 10.60 3.62 2.34
C LEU A 58 11.43 4.87 2.66
N THR A 59 12.16 5.37 1.68
CA THR A 59 12.93 6.63 1.81
C THR A 59 12.04 7.85 2.04
N GLN A 60 10.78 7.78 1.60
CA GLN A 60 9.75 8.76 1.86
C GLN A 60 8.52 8.08 2.50
N PRO A 61 8.00 8.60 3.62
CA PRO A 61 6.84 8.01 4.26
C PRO A 61 5.57 8.21 3.44
N ILE A 62 4.63 7.28 3.56
CA ILE A 62 3.28 7.47 3.04
C ILE A 62 2.50 8.30 4.05
N GLU A 63 1.99 9.44 3.59
CA GLU A 63 1.27 10.41 4.40
C GLU A 63 -0.21 10.50 3.97
N ALA A 64 -1.06 10.78 4.95
CA ALA A 64 -2.45 11.15 4.69
C ALA A 64 -2.57 12.66 4.67
N THR A 65 -3.31 13.20 3.70
CA THR A 65 -3.64 14.62 3.65
C THR A 65 -4.57 14.99 4.82
N PRO A 66 -4.68 16.29 5.16
CA PRO A 66 -5.68 16.75 6.14
C PRO A 66 -7.14 16.41 5.80
N HIS A 67 -7.41 16.03 4.55
CA HIS A 67 -8.74 15.63 4.07
C HIS A 67 -8.98 14.10 4.15
N GLY A 68 -8.06 13.35 4.75
CA GLY A 68 -8.19 11.89 4.89
C GLY A 68 -7.93 11.10 3.61
N THR A 69 -7.22 11.70 2.64
CA THR A 69 -6.84 11.04 1.38
C THR A 69 -5.35 10.72 1.34
N ILE A 70 -4.95 9.78 0.50
CA ILE A 70 -3.54 9.45 0.24
C ILE A 70 -3.28 9.66 -1.25
N ALA A 71 -2.15 10.29 -1.59
CA ALA A 71 -1.77 10.47 -2.98
C ALA A 71 -1.36 9.13 -3.60
N VAL A 72 -1.85 8.85 -4.81
CA VAL A 72 -1.41 7.69 -5.58
C VAL A 72 -0.02 8.01 -6.16
N PRO A 73 1.01 7.18 -5.90
CA PRO A 73 2.34 7.44 -6.42
C PRO A 73 2.39 7.29 -7.95
N THR A 74 3.19 8.12 -8.61
CA THR A 74 3.32 8.14 -10.08
C THR A 74 4.68 7.64 -10.59
N GLY A 75 5.59 7.26 -9.68
CA GLY A 75 6.88 6.68 -10.02
C GLY A 75 6.76 5.28 -10.64
N VAL A 76 7.89 4.76 -11.13
CA VAL A 76 7.93 3.42 -11.75
C VAL A 76 7.65 2.33 -10.71
N GLY A 77 6.91 1.27 -11.12
CA GLY A 77 6.59 0.15 -10.25
C GLY A 77 5.58 0.55 -9.16
N PHE A 78 5.92 0.28 -7.90
CA PHE A 78 5.09 0.71 -6.76
C PHE A 78 5.36 2.17 -6.33
N GLY A 79 6.28 2.86 -7.01
CA GLY A 79 6.42 4.31 -6.96
C GLY A 79 7.18 4.89 -5.76
N PHE A 80 7.91 4.06 -5.00
CA PHE A 80 8.76 4.50 -3.89
C PHE A 80 10.10 3.77 -3.89
N ASP A 81 11.12 4.41 -3.33
CA ASP A 81 12.42 3.78 -3.07
C ASP A 81 12.47 3.18 -1.65
N ILE A 82 13.26 2.12 -1.49
CA ILE A 82 13.44 1.42 -0.21
C ILE A 82 14.67 1.98 0.53
N ASP A 83 14.54 2.25 1.83
CA ASP A 83 15.66 2.49 2.73
C ASP A 83 16.32 1.14 3.08
N PHE A 84 17.18 0.66 2.18
CA PHE A 84 17.91 -0.60 2.36
C PHE A 84 18.73 -0.64 3.67
N PRO A 85 19.49 0.42 4.05
CA PRO A 85 20.17 0.43 5.35
C PRO A 85 19.23 0.18 6.54
N PHE A 86 18.02 0.75 6.53
CA PHE A 86 17.05 0.48 7.59
C PHE A 86 16.47 -0.93 7.50
N LEU A 87 16.09 -1.37 6.30
CA LEU A 87 15.60 -2.72 6.07
C LEU A 87 16.59 -3.76 6.60
N ASP A 88 17.87 -3.61 6.26
CA ASP A 88 18.94 -4.49 6.72
C ASP A 88 19.07 -4.45 8.25
N SER A 89 18.94 -3.28 8.88
CA SER A 89 19.04 -3.14 10.33
C SER A 89 17.92 -3.82 11.13
N ILE A 90 16.74 -4.03 10.52
CA ILE A 90 15.59 -4.69 11.16
C ILE A 90 15.37 -6.12 10.65
N THR A 91 16.18 -6.58 9.69
CA THR A 91 16.07 -7.92 9.12
C THR A 91 16.68 -8.94 10.08
N VAL A 92 15.88 -9.93 10.50
CA VAL A 92 16.32 -10.97 11.45
C VAL A 92 16.92 -12.20 10.78
N ARG A 93 16.59 -12.43 9.50
CA ARG A 93 17.10 -13.55 8.69
C ARG A 93 17.02 -13.18 7.22
N GLN A 94 18.04 -13.56 6.45
CA GLN A 94 18.08 -13.38 5.00
C GLN A 94 18.56 -14.67 4.33
N GLU A 95 17.96 -14.99 3.20
CA GLU A 95 18.35 -16.08 2.32
C GLU A 95 18.20 -15.61 0.88
N ILE A 96 19.23 -15.85 0.06
CA ILE A 96 19.24 -15.44 -1.35
C ILE A 96 19.37 -16.71 -2.19
N VAL A 97 18.38 -16.96 -3.04
CA VAL A 97 18.41 -18.04 -4.04
C VAL A 97 18.78 -17.43 -5.38
N ARG A 98 19.79 -18.00 -6.03
CA ARG A 98 20.28 -17.59 -7.36
C ARG A 98 19.90 -18.63 -8.40
#